data_AF-A0A7C5EVW3-F1
#
_entry.id   AF-A0A7C5EVW3-F1
#
_cell.length_a   1.000
_cell.length_b   1.000
_cell.length_c   1.000
_cell.angle_alpha   90.00
_cell.angle_beta   90.00
_cell.angle_gamma   90.00
#
_symmetry.space_group_name_H-M   'P 1'
#
loop_
_entity.id
_entity.type
_entity.pdbx_description
1 polymer ?
#
loop_
_entity_poly.entity_id
_entity_poly.type
_entity_poly.pdbx_seq_one_letter_code
_entity_poly.pdbx_strand_id
1 'polypeptide(L)'
;TVTPTFEKLRAIGESRWNCIFCKRALIAKACQIAEEQEALGVVMGDSLGQVASQSLANMAAISYGAPLPILRPLIGLDKMEIIALARRIGTFSISTRAQAPCPFLPDHPITRGSLSKLREILNRLHALEAEAHEPST
;
A
#
# COMPACT_ATOMS: atom_id res chain seq x y z
N THR A 1 -0.18 3.68 -13.59
CA THR A 1 -1.47 3.20 -13.03
C THR A 1 -1.25 1.87 -12.34
N VAL A 2 -2.04 1.52 -11.31
CA VAL A 2 -1.86 0.27 -10.52
C VAL A 2 -2.39 -0.99 -11.22
N THR A 3 -3.24 -0.84 -12.23
CA THR A 3 -3.90 -1.92 -12.98
C THR A 3 -2.93 -2.97 -13.54
N PRO A 4 -1.82 -2.60 -14.22
CA PRO A 4 -0.88 -3.58 -14.77
C PRO A 4 -0.21 -4.44 -13.69
N THR A 5 0.03 -3.88 -12.50
CA THR A 5 0.63 -4.63 -11.39
C THR A 5 -0.32 -5.71 -10.87
N PHE A 6 -1.62 -5.46 -10.82
CA PHE A 6 -2.60 -6.45 -10.35
C PHE A 6 -2.77 -7.62 -11.30
N GLU A 7 -2.76 -7.37 -12.61
CA GLU A 7 -2.83 -8.43 -13.62
C GLU A 7 -1.59 -9.33 -13.54
N LYS A 8 -0.40 -8.74 -13.39
CA LYS A 8 0.83 -9.50 -13.19
C LYS A 8 0.80 -10.31 -11.89
N LEU A 9 0.36 -9.72 -10.78
CA LEU A 9 0.20 -10.44 -9.50
C LEU A 9 -0.78 -11.62 -9.62
N ARG A 10 -1.86 -11.46 -10.39
CA ARG A 10 -2.80 -12.55 -10.68
C ARG A 10 -2.12 -13.64 -11.51
N ALA A 11 -1.39 -13.29 -12.55
CA ALA A 11 -0.70 -14.24 -13.43
C ALA A 11 0.31 -15.13 -12.67
N ILE A 12 0.97 -14.58 -11.64
CA ILE A 12 1.94 -15.32 -10.82
C ILE A 12 1.34 -15.98 -9.57
N GLY A 13 0.02 -15.93 -9.39
CA GLY A 13 -0.69 -16.56 -8.26
C GLY A 13 -0.57 -15.81 -6.93
N GLU A 14 -0.22 -14.52 -6.93
CA GLU A 14 0.07 -13.72 -5.74
C GLU A 14 -0.94 -12.59 -5.50
N SER A 15 -2.18 -12.75 -6.00
CA SER A 15 -3.27 -11.76 -5.87
C SER A 15 -3.58 -11.35 -4.43
N ARG A 16 -3.26 -12.20 -3.45
CA ARG A 16 -3.42 -11.89 -2.02
C ARG A 16 -2.55 -10.69 -1.57
N TRP A 17 -1.50 -10.36 -2.32
CA TRP A 17 -0.61 -9.23 -2.09
C TRP A 17 -1.09 -7.90 -2.69
N ASN A 18 -2.24 -7.89 -3.38
CA ASN A 18 -2.77 -6.71 -4.07
C ASN A 18 -2.77 -5.46 -3.18
N CYS A 19 -3.30 -5.52 -1.96
CA CYS A 19 -3.35 -4.34 -1.07
C CYS A 19 -1.96 -3.80 -0.72
N ILE A 20 -0.96 -4.67 -0.56
CA ILE A 20 0.42 -4.27 -0.24
C ILE A 20 1.03 -3.56 -1.46
N PHE A 21 0.93 -4.16 -2.64
CA PHE A 21 1.46 -3.56 -3.88
C PHE A 21 0.73 -2.27 -4.28
N CYS A 22 -0.58 -2.20 -4.06
CA CYS A 22 -1.36 -0.98 -4.24
C CYS A 22 -0.79 0.17 -3.40
N LYS A 23 -0.61 -0.06 -2.08
CA LYS A 23 -0.01 0.94 -1.18
C LYS A 23 1.42 1.30 -1.59
N ARG A 24 2.24 0.31 -1.98
CA ARG A 24 3.61 0.57 -2.48
C ARG A 24 3.62 1.48 -3.71
N ALA A 25 2.73 1.26 -4.67
CA ALA A 25 2.62 2.10 -5.85
C ALA A 25 2.13 3.52 -5.52
N LEU A 26 1.17 3.65 -4.60
CA LEU A 26 0.71 4.96 -4.12
C LEU A 26 1.82 5.73 -3.41
N ILE A 27 2.61 5.06 -2.56
CA ILE A 27 3.76 5.67 -1.89
C ILE A 27 4.82 6.11 -2.91
N ALA A 28 5.14 5.26 -3.89
CA ALA A 28 6.08 5.62 -4.94
C ALA A 28 5.62 6.88 -5.70
N LYS A 29 4.33 6.95 -6.06
CA LYS A 29 3.79 8.15 -6.70
C LYS A 29 3.76 9.37 -5.77
N ALA A 30 3.43 9.18 -4.50
CA ALA A 30 3.48 10.25 -3.51
C ALA A 30 4.90 10.78 -3.31
N CYS A 31 5.93 9.93 -3.38
CA CYS A 31 7.33 10.36 -3.29
C CYS A 31 7.77 11.17 -4.52
N GLN A 32 7.32 10.80 -5.72
CA GLN A 32 7.55 11.62 -6.93
C GLN A 32 6.94 13.00 -6.78
N ILE A 33 5.69 13.09 -6.32
CA ILE A 33 5.02 14.37 -6.06
C ILE A 33 5.74 15.14 -4.95
N ALA A 34 6.20 14.46 -3.90
CA ALA A 34 6.93 15.10 -2.80
C ALA A 34 8.23 15.75 -3.30
N GLU A 35 8.96 15.11 -4.21
CA GLU A 35 10.16 15.68 -4.84
C GLU A 35 9.83 16.97 -5.62
N GLU A 36 8.76 16.95 -6.42
CA GLU A 36 8.26 18.13 -7.16
C GLU A 36 7.83 19.29 -6.23
N GLN A 37 7.49 18.99 -4.98
CA GLN A 37 7.01 19.95 -3.98
C GLN A 37 8.05 20.25 -2.89
N GLU A 38 9.30 19.79 -3.05
CA GLU A 38 10.38 19.92 -2.07
C GLU A 38 9.99 19.39 -0.66
N ALA A 39 9.08 18.42 -0.60
CA ALA A 39 8.60 17.83 0.63
C ALA A 39 9.53 16.72 1.13
N LEU A 40 9.71 16.64 2.45
CA LEU A 40 10.68 15.74 3.10
C LEU A 40 10.10 14.39 3.53
N GLY A 41 8.83 14.10 3.21
CA GLY A 41 8.19 12.88 3.69
C GLY A 41 6.75 12.70 3.22
N VAL A 42 6.22 11.50 3.46
CA VAL A 42 4.84 11.12 3.15
C VAL A 42 4.11 10.81 4.46
N VAL A 43 2.90 11.34 4.64
CA VAL A 43 2.05 11.06 5.82
C VAL A 43 0.97 10.05 5.43
N MET A 44 0.80 9.02 6.26
CA MET A 44 -0.24 8.00 6.10
C MET A 44 -1.08 7.83 7.37
N GLY A 45 -2.39 7.71 7.21
CA GLY A 45 -3.34 7.46 8.30
C GLY A 45 -3.41 6.00 8.77
N ASP A 46 -2.29 5.27 8.74
CA ASP A 46 -2.25 3.89 9.23
C ASP A 46 -2.33 3.83 10.77
N SER A 47 -3.10 2.88 11.31
CA SER A 47 -3.13 2.49 12.73
C SER A 47 -2.75 1.01 12.87
N LEU A 48 -1.94 0.65 13.87
CA LEU A 48 -1.45 -0.72 14.02
C LEU A 48 -2.60 -1.68 14.35
N GLY A 49 -2.76 -2.73 13.54
CA GLY A 49 -3.69 -3.83 13.81
C GLY A 49 -5.17 -3.55 13.51
N GLN A 50 -5.52 -2.38 12.98
CA GLN A 50 -6.92 -2.04 12.67
C GLN A 50 -7.47 -2.78 11.44
N VAL A 51 -6.65 -3.02 10.40
CA VAL A 51 -6.99 -3.84 9.23
C VAL A 51 -5.85 -4.76 8.84
N ALA A 52 -6.12 -5.79 8.02
CA ALA A 52 -5.13 -6.79 7.59
C ALA A 52 -3.82 -6.19 7.05
N SER A 53 -3.92 -5.13 6.23
CA SER A 53 -2.76 -4.44 5.65
C SER A 53 -1.93 -3.62 6.66
N GLN A 54 -2.36 -3.52 7.91
CA GLN A 54 -1.74 -2.71 8.97
C GLN A 54 -1.16 -3.57 10.10
N SER A 55 -0.79 -4.82 9.81
CA SER A 55 0.13 -5.56 10.67
C SER A 55 1.54 -4.98 10.56
N LEU A 56 2.37 -5.18 11.58
CA LEU A 56 3.76 -4.70 11.57
C LEU A 56 4.56 -5.28 10.38
N ALA A 57 4.34 -6.56 10.06
CA ALA A 57 4.96 -7.22 8.91
C ALA A 57 4.56 -6.56 7.58
N ASN A 58 3.27 -6.28 7.41
CA ASN A 58 2.78 -5.63 6.20
C ASN A 58 3.26 -4.18 6.11
N MET A 59 3.32 -3.43 7.21
CA MET A 59 3.86 -2.07 7.21
C MET A 59 5.35 -2.05 6.82
N ALA A 60 6.14 -3.01 7.31
CA ALA A 60 7.52 -3.19 6.87
C ALA A 60 7.60 -3.48 5.36
N ALA A 61 6.75 -4.38 4.84
CA ALA A 61 6.69 -4.70 3.41
C ALA A 61 6.23 -3.50 2.55
N ILE A 62 5.31 -2.68 3.04
CA ILE A 62 4.81 -1.48 2.36
C ILE A 62 5.91 -0.40 2.31
N SER A 63 6.62 -0.19 3.42
CA SER A 63 7.70 0.82 3.51
C SER A 63 9.01 0.40 2.85
N TYR A 64 9.20 -0.88 2.53
CA TYR A 64 10.45 -1.40 1.99
C TYR A 64 10.85 -0.71 0.68
N GLY A 65 11.98 -0.01 0.68
CA GLY A 65 12.50 0.71 -0.49
C GLY A 65 11.80 2.04 -0.79
N ALA A 66 11.01 2.59 0.15
CA ALA A 66 10.49 3.94 0.01
C ALA A 66 11.64 4.97 0.06
N PRO A 67 11.71 5.94 -0.87
CA PRO A 67 12.81 6.91 -0.94
C PRO A 67 12.71 8.00 0.13
N LEU A 68 11.50 8.25 0.67
CA LEU A 68 11.25 9.26 1.69
C LEU A 68 10.69 8.62 2.98
N PRO A 69 10.90 9.27 4.15
CA PRO A 69 10.27 8.88 5.41
C PRO A 69 8.74 8.82 5.31
N ILE A 70 8.15 7.78 5.90
CA ILE A 70 6.69 7.61 6.00
C ILE A 70 6.26 7.82 7.45
N LEU A 71 5.56 8.93 7.71
CA LEU A 71 5.03 9.28 9.02
C LEU A 71 3.65 8.66 9.22
N ARG A 72 3.42 8.05 10.40
CA ARG A 72 2.17 7.37 10.76
C ARG A 72 1.63 7.90 12.09
N PRO A 73 1.00 9.09 12.11
CA PRO A 73 0.58 9.73 13.36
C PRO A 73 -0.49 8.95 14.14
N LEU A 74 -1.22 8.04 13.48
CA LEU A 74 -2.28 7.24 14.11
C LEU A 74 -1.80 5.85 14.55
N ILE A 75 -0.50 5.56 14.47
CA ILE A 75 0.04 4.19 14.61
C ILE A 75 -0.32 3.53 15.95
N GLY A 76 -0.37 4.32 17.02
CA GLY A 76 -0.64 3.86 18.38
C GLY A 76 -2.06 4.14 18.86
N LEU A 77 -2.94 4.69 18.01
CA LEU A 77 -4.31 5.03 18.40
C LEU A 77 -5.27 3.89 18.04
N ASP A 78 -6.22 3.63 18.92
CA ASP A 78 -7.34 2.75 18.63
C ASP A 78 -8.42 3.43 17.76
N LYS A 79 -9.39 2.64 17.30
CA LYS A 79 -10.47 3.12 16.43
C LYS A 79 -11.33 4.21 17.10
N MET A 80 -11.60 4.08 18.39
CA MET A 80 -12.44 5.04 19.12
C MET A 80 -11.72 6.36 19.31
N GLU A 81 -10.42 6.34 19.59
CA GLU A 81 -9.57 7.52 19.65
C GLU A 81 -9.51 8.24 18.30
N ILE A 82 -9.35 7.49 17.19
CA ILE A 82 -9.36 8.06 15.84
C ILE A 82 -10.73 8.69 15.51
N ILE A 83 -11.84 8.05 15.88
CA ILE A 83 -13.18 8.59 15.68
C ILE A 83 -13.38 9.86 16.51
N ALA A 84 -12.95 9.86 17.78
CA ALA A 84 -13.03 11.03 18.65
C ALA A 84 -12.21 12.19 18.07
N LEU A 85 -11.00 11.92 17.59
CA LEU A 85 -10.16 12.89 16.90
C LEU A 85 -10.86 13.44 15.65
N ALA A 86 -11.41 12.57 14.80
CA ALA A 86 -12.12 12.96 13.59
C ALA A 86 -13.35 13.85 13.87
N ARG A 87 -14.08 13.58 14.96
CA ARG A 87 -15.19 14.44 15.40
C ARG A 87 -14.68 15.78 15.91
N ARG A 88 -13.60 15.78 16.71
CA ARG A 88 -12.99 16.98 17.26
C ARG A 88 -12.49 17.94 16.18
N ILE A 89 -11.92 17.42 15.08
CA ILE A 89 -11.42 18.22 13.95
C ILE A 89 -12.47 18.42 12.84
N GLY A 90 -13.70 17.94 13.03
CA GLY A 90 -14.81 18.16 12.09
C GLY A 90 -14.78 17.32 10.81
N THR A 91 -13.94 16.28 10.70
CA THR A 91 -13.83 15.44 9.48
C THR A 91 -14.75 14.23 9.49
N PHE A 92 -15.26 13.82 10.64
CA PHE A 92 -16.02 12.57 10.80
C PHE A 92 -17.18 12.42 9.80
N SER A 93 -18.04 13.43 9.67
CA SER A 93 -19.24 13.36 8.82
C SER A 93 -18.94 13.22 7.33
N ILE A 94 -17.81 13.76 6.87
CA ILE A 94 -17.36 13.66 5.48
C ILE A 94 -16.74 12.29 5.24
N SER A 95 -15.92 11.81 6.19
CA SER A 95 -15.21 10.52 6.09
C SER A 95 -16.12 9.30 6.18
N THR A 96 -17.31 9.40 6.77
CA THR A 96 -18.26 8.28 6.92
C THR A 96 -19.31 8.18 5.81
N ARG A 97 -19.20 8.97 4.74
CA ARG A 97 -20.10 8.85 3.59
C ARG A 97 -19.90 7.51 2.88
N ALA A 98 -20.97 6.97 2.31
CA ALA A 98 -20.90 5.73 1.55
C ALA A 98 -19.90 5.86 0.38
N GLN A 99 -19.04 4.86 0.23
CA GLN A 99 -18.08 4.75 -0.87
C GLN A 99 -18.24 3.40 -1.55
N ALA A 100 -17.96 3.38 -2.85
CA ALA A 100 -17.87 2.14 -3.59
C ALA A 100 -16.76 1.24 -3.02
N PRO A 101 -16.96 -0.09 -3.00
CA PRO A 101 -15.92 -1.00 -2.55
C PRO A 101 -14.68 -0.88 -3.44
N CYS A 102 -13.50 -1.11 -2.86
CA CYS A 102 -12.25 -1.10 -3.62
C CYS A 102 -12.25 -2.28 -4.62
N PRO A 103 -12.15 -2.02 -5.94
CA PRO A 103 -12.21 -3.09 -6.96
C PRO A 103 -10.96 -3.99 -6.95
N PHE A 104 -9.93 -3.63 -6.19
CA PHE A 104 -8.66 -4.35 -6.10
C PHE A 104 -8.49 -5.11 -4.78
N LEU A 105 -9.52 -5.17 -3.93
CA LEU A 105 -9.51 -5.93 -2.69
C LEU A 105 -9.53 -7.43 -3.01
N PRO A 106 -8.53 -8.22 -2.58
CA PRO A 106 -8.56 -9.67 -2.76
C PRO A 106 -9.48 -10.33 -1.73
N ASP A 107 -10.03 -11.51 -2.06
CA ASP A 107 -10.91 -12.29 -1.16
C ASP A 107 -10.21 -12.66 0.17
N HIS A 108 -8.90 -12.92 0.10
CA HIS A 108 -8.08 -13.30 1.25
C HIS A 108 -6.80 -12.46 1.34
N PRO A 109 -6.89 -11.20 1.83
CA PRO A 109 -5.75 -10.31 1.95
C PRO A 109 -4.67 -10.91 2.86
N ILE A 110 -3.40 -10.72 2.49
CA ILE A 110 -2.27 -11.10 3.35
C ILE A 110 -2.31 -10.27 4.65
N THR A 111 -2.28 -10.96 5.79
CA THR A 111 -2.18 -10.35 7.12
C THR A 111 -0.75 -10.32 7.65
N ARG A 112 0.15 -11.16 7.11
CA ARG A 112 1.58 -11.22 7.47
C ARG A 112 2.45 -11.47 6.24
N GLY A 113 2.80 -10.40 5.53
CA GLY A 113 3.73 -10.44 4.41
C GLY A 113 5.17 -10.34 4.91
N SER A 114 5.96 -11.39 4.70
CA SER A 114 7.40 -11.37 4.99
C SER A 114 8.17 -10.60 3.92
N LEU A 115 9.24 -9.89 4.30
CA LEU A 115 10.13 -9.21 3.35
C LEU A 115 10.80 -10.18 2.36
N SER A 116 11.08 -11.42 2.77
CA SER A 116 11.62 -12.45 1.89
C SER A 116 10.67 -12.75 0.73
N LYS A 117 9.40 -13.06 1.03
CA LYS A 117 8.36 -13.27 0.03
C LYS A 117 8.10 -12.04 -0.84
N LEU A 118 8.13 -10.83 -0.26
CA LEU A 118 8.02 -9.59 -1.04
C LEU A 118 9.14 -9.50 -2.10
N ARG A 119 10.39 -9.76 -1.70
CA ARG A 119 11.55 -9.74 -2.62
C ARG A 119 11.43 -10.81 -3.71
N GLU A 120 10.99 -12.01 -3.34
CA GLU A 120 10.70 -13.09 -4.30
C GLU A 120 9.69 -12.63 -5.36
N ILE A 121 8.57 -12.03 -4.93
CA ILE A 121 7.53 -11.52 -5.83
C ILE A 121 8.09 -10.41 -6.73
N LEU A 122 8.84 -9.45 -6.18
CA LEU A 122 9.46 -8.38 -6.95
C LEU A 122 10.39 -8.94 -8.05
N ASN A 123 11.21 -9.93 -7.73
CA ASN A 123 12.10 -10.56 -8.71
C ASN A 123 11.31 -11.26 -9.82
N ARG A 124 10.22 -11.97 -9.48
CA ARG A 124 9.34 -12.61 -10.47
C ARG A 124 8.66 -11.57 -11.37
N LEU A 125 8.25 -10.44 -10.81
CA LEU A 125 7.65 -9.35 -11.60
C LEU A 125 8.67 -8.70 -12.55
N HIS A 126 9.92 -8.50 -12.11
CA HIS A 126 10.98 -7.97 -12.97
C HIS A 126 11.35 -8.93 -14.12
N ALA A 127 11.38 -10.25 -13.86
CA ALA A 127 11.63 -11.25 -14.89
C ALA A 127 10.58 -11.19 -16.01
N LEU A 128 9.29 -11.08 -15.65
CA LEU A 128 8.20 -10.90 -16.61
C LEU A 128 8.30 -9.60 -17.42
N GLU A 129 8.86 -8.55 -16.84
CA GLU A 129 9.09 -7.28 -17.54
C GLU A 129 10.24 -7.36 -18.54
N ALA A 130 11.30 -8.11 -18.20
CA ALA A 130 12.43 -8.33 -19.09
C ALA A 130 12.03 -9.20 -20.31
N GLU A 131 11.28 -10.27 -20.08
CA GLU A 131 10.75 -11.15 -21.16
C GLU A 131 9.82 -10.40 -22.11
N ALA A 132 9.05 -9.43 -21.61
CA ALA A 132 8.18 -8.60 -22.45
C ALA A 132 8.93 -7.54 -23.28
N HIS A 133 10.21 -7.27 -22.98
CA HIS A 133 11.06 -6.31 -23.69
C HIS A 133 12.14 -6.98 -24.57
N GLU A 134 12.20 -8.31 -24.62
CA GLU A 134 13.02 -8.99 -25.63
C GLU A 134 12.38 -8.75 -27.02
N PRO A 135 13.12 -8.11 -27.97
CA PRO A 135 12.60 -7.93 -29.31
C PRO A 135 12.39 -9.32 -29.92
N SER A 136 11.16 -9.58 -30.37
CA SER A 136 10.83 -10.76 -31.17
C SER A 136 11.79 -10.79 -32.37
N THR A 137 12.73 -11.73 -32.36
CA THR A 137 13.60 -12.03 -33.52
C THR A 137 12.78 -12.56 -34.68
#